data_AF-A0A9E0MM26-F1
#
_entry.id   AF-A0A9E0MM26-F1
#
_cell.length_a   1.000
_cell.length_b   1.000
_cell.length_c   1.000
_cell.angle_alpha   90.00
_cell.angle_beta   90.00
_cell.angle_gamma   90.00
#
_symmetry.space_group_name_H-M   'P 1'
#
loop_
_entity.id
_entity.type
_entity.pdbx_description
1 polymer ?
#
loop_
_entity_poly.entity_id
_entity_poly.type
_entity_poly.pdbx_seq_one_letter_code
_entity_poly.pdbx_strand_id
1 'polypeptide(L)'
;MKTLASLLSALLLSASIPVALTACSEDTCAGDSCVCTADSDCARTCASGSDCNVACNGAPNCDVTCTDAASCDVTCQTSGQCTVACPDSGCRVACPASGCVVDNCPDPATCSVTCGQGAAATYDGTSATCP
;
A
#
# COMPACT_ATOMS: atom_id res chain seq x y z
N MET A 1 -24.74 -18.33 53.09
CA MET A 1 -24.31 -17.02 52.55
C MET A 1 -22.97 -17.30 51.86
N LYS A 2 -22.89 -17.76 50.60
CA LYS A 2 -23.36 -17.22 49.30
C LYS A 2 -22.43 -16.12 48.80
N THR A 3 -21.47 -16.50 47.92
CA THR A 3 -20.94 -15.79 46.73
C THR A 3 -19.83 -16.67 46.12
N LEU A 4 -20.07 -17.46 45.07
CA LEU A 4 -20.08 -17.08 43.63
C LEU A 4 -18.70 -16.52 43.22
N ALA A 5 -17.82 -17.28 42.59
CA ALA A 5 -17.86 -17.71 41.18
C ALA A 5 -17.95 -16.52 40.21
N SER A 6 -17.08 -16.53 39.21
CA SER A 6 -17.11 -15.70 38.01
C SER A 6 -16.82 -14.22 38.20
N LEU A 7 -15.64 -13.79 37.74
CA LEU A 7 -15.52 -13.00 36.51
C LEU A 7 -14.04 -12.60 36.35
N LEU A 8 -13.29 -13.43 35.61
CA LEU A 8 -12.15 -12.96 34.83
C LEU A 8 -12.69 -11.94 33.83
N SER A 9 -12.84 -10.68 34.24
CA SER A 9 -12.97 -9.57 33.32
C SER A 9 -11.56 -9.19 32.87
N ALA A 10 -10.98 -10.04 32.03
CA ALA A 10 -9.90 -9.65 31.15
C ALA A 10 -10.51 -8.66 30.14
N LEU A 11 -10.61 -7.41 30.56
CA LEU A 11 -10.95 -6.28 29.70
C LEU A 11 -9.73 -6.06 28.80
N LEU A 12 -9.61 -6.89 27.77
CA LEU A 12 -8.76 -6.64 26.62
C LEU A 12 -9.36 -5.40 25.94
N LEU A 13 -8.95 -4.22 26.41
CA LEU A 13 -9.00 -3.00 25.62
C LEU A 13 -8.16 -3.31 24.38
N SER A 14 -8.82 -3.68 23.29
CA SER A 14 -8.28 -3.58 21.94
C SER A 14 -8.09 -2.08 21.65
N ALA A 15 -7.04 -1.52 22.23
CA ALA A 15 -6.45 -0.30 21.73
C ALA A 15 -5.95 -0.66 20.34
N SER A 16 -6.70 -0.23 19.32
CA SER A 16 -6.25 -0.20 17.94
C SER A 16 -4.98 0.65 17.94
N ILE A 17 -3.84 -0.01 18.02
CA ILE A 17 -2.55 0.63 17.81
C ILE A 17 -2.63 1.15 16.37
N PRO A 18 -2.53 2.46 16.11
CA PRO A 18 -2.20 2.89 14.77
C PRO A 18 -0.81 2.30 14.52
N VAL A 19 -0.74 1.28 13.67
CA VAL A 19 0.52 0.72 13.20
C VAL A 19 1.15 1.83 12.34
N ALA A 20 1.87 2.73 12.99
CA ALA A 20 2.84 3.56 12.32
C ALA A 20 4.00 2.64 11.95
N LEU A 21 3.92 1.96 10.79
CA LEU A 21 5.09 1.39 10.15
C LEU A 21 6.05 2.56 9.90
N THR A 22 6.96 2.74 10.84
CA THR A 22 8.04 3.71 10.76
C THR A 22 9.24 2.96 10.21
N ALA A 23 9.39 3.00 8.89
CA ALA A 23 10.65 2.67 8.24
C ALA A 23 10.81 3.63 7.06
N CYS A 24 11.21 4.86 7.38
CA CYS A 24 11.50 5.93 6.44
C CYS A 24 12.56 6.80 7.12
N SER A 25 13.84 6.50 6.92
CA SER A 25 14.91 7.25 7.61
C SER A 25 15.25 8.57 6.90
N GLU A 26 14.82 8.78 5.65
CA GLU A 26 15.13 9.98 4.85
C GLU A 26 13.96 10.42 3.93
N ASP A 27 12.72 9.98 4.21
CA ASP A 27 11.58 10.18 3.29
C ASP A 27 10.72 11.38 3.68
N THR A 28 10.40 12.22 2.69
CA THR A 28 9.56 13.40 2.91
C THR A 28 8.09 13.00 2.77
N CYS A 29 7.40 12.88 3.90
CA CYS A 29 5.96 12.64 3.94
C CYS A 29 5.19 13.88 4.41
N ALA A 30 4.11 14.21 3.71
CA ALA A 30 3.09 15.17 4.12
C ALA A 30 1.73 14.43 4.20
N GLY A 31 1.42 13.89 5.38
CA GLY A 31 0.26 13.01 5.55
C GLY A 31 0.47 11.67 4.83
N ASP A 32 -0.49 11.29 3.99
CA ASP A 32 -0.47 10.07 3.16
C ASP A 32 0.28 10.25 1.83
N SER A 33 0.75 11.46 1.55
CA SER A 33 1.65 11.73 0.42
C SER A 33 3.10 11.57 0.85
N CYS A 34 3.83 10.61 0.28
CA CYS A 34 5.20 10.29 0.66
C CYS A 34 6.11 10.14 -0.56
N VAL A 35 7.34 10.66 -0.45
CA VAL A 35 8.41 10.39 -1.41
C VAL A 35 9.49 9.57 -0.72
N CYS A 36 9.60 8.31 -1.13
CA CYS A 36 10.61 7.38 -0.67
C CYS A 36 11.86 7.42 -1.55
N THR A 37 13.05 7.44 -0.95
CA THR A 37 14.34 7.56 -1.66
C THR A 37 15.19 6.28 -1.56
N ALA A 38 16.30 6.23 -2.31
CA ALA A 38 17.05 5.01 -2.60
C ALA A 38 17.83 4.38 -1.42
N ASP A 39 17.76 4.96 -0.23
CA ASP A 39 18.55 4.53 0.93
C ASP A 39 17.85 3.44 1.76
N SER A 40 16.56 3.15 1.53
CA SER A 40 15.82 2.13 2.28
C SER A 40 14.54 1.63 1.57
N ASP A 41 14.04 0.48 2.02
CA ASP A 41 12.71 -0.01 1.63
C ASP A 41 11.63 1.01 1.98
N CYS A 42 10.61 1.12 1.13
CA CYS A 42 9.47 1.99 1.34
C CYS A 42 8.23 1.16 1.65
N ALA A 43 7.76 1.18 2.90
CA ALA A 43 6.54 0.50 3.31
C ALA A 43 5.51 1.51 3.83
N ARG A 44 4.39 1.67 3.12
CA ARG A 44 3.35 2.66 3.45
C ARG A 44 1.97 2.04 3.51
N THR A 45 1.21 2.42 4.53
CA THR A 45 -0.23 2.18 4.59
C THR A 45 -0.91 3.53 4.66
N CYS A 46 -1.68 3.85 3.63
CA CYS A 46 -2.40 5.12 3.58
C CYS A 46 -3.68 5.06 4.39
N ALA A 47 -3.99 6.16 5.08
CA ALA A 47 -5.19 6.31 5.88
C ALA A 47 -6.44 6.48 5.01
N SER A 48 -7.57 6.01 5.54
CA SER A 48 -8.87 6.07 4.89
C SER A 48 -9.39 7.50 4.76
N GLY A 49 -10.11 7.79 3.67
CA GLY A 49 -10.78 9.07 3.44
C GLY A 49 -9.91 10.24 3.01
N SER A 50 -8.60 10.03 2.81
CA SER A 50 -7.67 11.01 2.24
C SER A 50 -7.07 10.49 0.93
N ASP A 51 -6.48 11.39 0.14
CA ASP A 51 -5.70 11.02 -1.05
C ASP A 51 -4.35 10.43 -0.63
N CYS A 52 -3.97 9.33 -1.25
CA CYS A 52 -2.72 8.61 -1.02
C CYS A 52 -1.81 8.76 -2.24
N ASN A 53 -0.66 9.42 -2.08
CA ASN A 53 0.27 9.64 -3.18
C ASN A 53 1.67 9.18 -2.75
N VAL A 54 2.07 7.97 -3.16
CA VAL A 54 3.37 7.40 -2.78
C VAL A 54 4.29 7.33 -3.98
N ALA A 55 5.45 7.97 -3.90
CA ALA A 55 6.49 7.93 -4.92
C ALA A 55 7.73 7.20 -4.38
N CYS A 56 7.96 5.98 -4.84
CA CYS A 56 9.11 5.16 -4.52
C CYS A 56 10.24 5.38 -5.53
N ASN A 57 11.09 6.37 -5.26
CA ASN A 57 12.16 6.78 -6.17
C ASN A 57 13.49 6.12 -5.81
N GLY A 58 13.76 4.96 -6.42
CA GLY A 58 15.01 4.22 -6.23
C GLY A 58 15.04 3.31 -5.00
N ALA A 59 13.96 3.24 -4.22
CA ALA A 59 13.83 2.29 -3.11
C ALA A 59 13.95 0.83 -3.64
N PRO A 60 14.70 -0.05 -2.95
CA PRO A 60 14.87 -1.44 -3.37
C PRO A 60 13.52 -2.18 -3.40
N ASN A 61 12.68 -2.00 -2.39
CA ASN A 61 11.31 -2.48 -2.34
C ASN A 61 10.34 -1.33 -2.05
N CYS A 62 9.19 -1.35 -2.71
CA CYS A 62 8.09 -0.42 -2.50
C CYS A 62 6.81 -1.22 -2.21
N ASP A 63 6.38 -1.23 -0.96
CA ASP A 63 5.17 -1.92 -0.50
C ASP A 63 4.14 -0.89 -0.04
N VAL A 64 3.08 -0.70 -0.81
CA VAL A 64 2.04 0.30 -0.53
C VAL A 64 0.69 -0.37 -0.35
N THR A 65 -0.02 -0.02 0.72
CA THR A 65 -1.40 -0.44 0.96
C THR A 65 -2.32 0.77 0.93
N CYS A 66 -3.18 0.83 -0.08
CA CYS A 66 -4.17 1.87 -0.27
C CYS A 66 -5.46 1.50 0.48
N THR A 67 -5.63 1.90 1.75
CA THR A 67 -6.91 1.65 2.45
C THR A 67 -7.93 2.72 2.08
N ASP A 68 -9.18 2.36 1.78
CA ASP A 68 -10.40 3.20 1.62
C ASP A 68 -10.13 4.69 1.33
N ALA A 69 -9.22 4.94 0.39
CA ALA A 69 -8.65 6.24 0.12
C ALA A 69 -9.54 6.92 -0.93
N ALA A 70 -9.65 8.24 -0.87
CA ALA A 70 -10.40 8.97 -1.90
C ALA A 70 -9.77 8.77 -3.30
N SER A 71 -8.45 8.65 -3.32
CA SER A 71 -7.65 8.20 -4.46
C SER A 71 -6.35 7.56 -3.97
N CYS A 72 -5.79 6.63 -4.75
CA CYS A 72 -4.47 6.09 -4.48
C CYS A 72 -3.60 6.10 -5.74
N ASP A 73 -2.59 6.95 -5.75
CA ASP A 73 -1.59 7.04 -6.80
C ASP A 73 -0.24 6.55 -6.26
N VAL A 74 0.29 5.48 -6.85
CA VAL A 74 1.59 4.91 -6.49
C VAL A 74 2.53 4.95 -7.69
N THR A 75 3.72 5.51 -7.51
CA THR A 75 4.76 5.60 -8.54
C THR A 75 6.00 4.84 -8.10
N CYS A 76 6.32 3.76 -8.80
CA CYS A 76 7.42 2.85 -8.51
C CYS A 76 8.46 2.77 -9.64
N GLN A 77 8.46 3.69 -10.59
CA GLN A 77 9.17 3.54 -11.89
C GLN A 77 10.68 3.22 -11.78
N THR A 78 11.31 3.61 -10.68
CA THR A 78 12.75 3.42 -10.42
C THR A 78 13.03 2.44 -9.28
N SER A 79 12.00 1.82 -8.70
CA SER A 79 12.14 0.83 -7.63
C SER A 79 12.55 -0.54 -8.18
N GLY A 80 13.19 -1.36 -7.34
CA GLY A 80 13.54 -2.74 -7.70
C GLY A 80 12.32 -3.65 -7.79
N GLN A 81 11.53 -3.70 -6.71
CA GLN A 81 10.24 -4.40 -6.63
C GLN A 81 9.15 -3.44 -6.15
N CYS A 82 7.94 -3.61 -6.68
CA CYS A 82 6.79 -2.79 -6.29
C CYS A 82 5.58 -3.68 -6.05
N THR A 83 5.12 -3.72 -4.81
CA THR A 83 3.88 -4.38 -4.41
C THR A 83 2.88 -3.32 -3.99
N VAL A 84 1.71 -3.31 -4.61
CA VAL A 84 0.64 -2.38 -4.23
C VAL A 84 -0.64 -3.14 -3.95
N ALA A 85 -1.17 -3.03 -2.74
CA ALA A 85 -2.47 -3.57 -2.39
C ALA A 85 -3.56 -2.52 -2.57
N CYS A 86 -4.52 -2.81 -3.45
CA CYS A 86 -5.63 -1.94 -3.82
C CYS A 86 -6.98 -2.55 -3.43
N PRO A 87 -7.26 -2.72 -2.12
CA PRO A 87 -8.50 -3.32 -1.65
C PRO A 87 -9.76 -2.58 -2.15
N ASP A 88 -9.63 -1.29 -2.44
CA ASP A 88 -10.70 -0.44 -2.93
C ASP A 88 -10.46 -0.03 -4.39
N SER A 89 -11.54 0.07 -5.16
CA SER A 89 -11.48 0.47 -6.58
C SER A 89 -10.92 1.89 -6.73
N GLY A 90 -10.10 2.12 -7.77
CA GLY A 90 -9.63 3.46 -8.14
C GLY A 90 -8.12 3.69 -8.02
N CYS A 91 -7.34 2.67 -7.66
CA CYS A 91 -5.89 2.76 -7.66
C CYS A 91 -5.30 3.09 -9.04
N ARG A 92 -4.30 3.96 -9.05
CA ARG A 92 -3.40 4.19 -10.18
C ARG A 92 -1.98 3.82 -9.77
N VAL A 93 -1.39 2.89 -10.49
CA VAL A 93 -0.03 2.41 -10.20
C VAL A 93 0.84 2.57 -11.45
N ALA A 94 1.89 3.37 -11.33
CA ALA A 94 2.96 3.49 -12.32
C ALA A 94 4.13 2.59 -11.91
N CYS A 95 4.17 1.41 -12.50
CA CYS A 95 5.15 0.37 -12.20
C CYS A 95 6.51 0.61 -12.88
N PRO A 96 7.59 0.01 -12.36
CA PRO A 96 8.85 -0.12 -13.08
C PRO A 96 8.71 -1.02 -14.31
N ALA A 97 9.81 -1.19 -15.06
CA ALA A 97 9.85 -2.03 -16.25
C ALA A 97 9.57 -3.52 -15.96
N SER A 98 9.80 -3.99 -14.74
CA SER A 98 9.56 -5.36 -14.30
C SER A 98 9.42 -5.44 -12.77
N GLY A 99 8.83 -6.53 -12.26
CA GLY A 99 8.78 -6.78 -10.81
C GLY A 99 7.72 -5.97 -10.08
N CYS A 100 6.63 -5.63 -10.76
CA CYS A 100 5.48 -4.97 -10.18
C CYS A 100 4.30 -5.92 -10.03
N VAL A 101 3.72 -5.97 -8.84
CA VAL A 101 2.52 -6.73 -8.50
C VAL A 101 1.53 -5.77 -7.86
N VAL A 102 0.32 -5.71 -8.40
CA VAL A 102 -0.78 -4.92 -7.86
C VAL A 102 -1.89 -5.87 -7.46
N ASP A 103 -2.09 -6.05 -6.16
CA ASP A 103 -3.11 -6.92 -5.60
C ASP A 103 -4.47 -6.23 -5.52
N ASN A 104 -5.55 -7.04 -5.58
CA ASN A 104 -6.94 -6.57 -5.63
C ASN A 104 -7.22 -5.63 -6.81
N CYS A 105 -6.56 -5.91 -7.94
CA CYS A 105 -6.66 -5.18 -9.18
C CYS A 105 -7.15 -6.14 -10.29
N PRO A 106 -8.45 -6.48 -10.29
CA PRO A 106 -8.98 -7.54 -11.13
C PRO A 106 -9.06 -7.18 -12.62
N ASP A 107 -9.24 -5.89 -12.94
CA ASP A 107 -9.41 -5.40 -14.30
C ASP A 107 -9.05 -3.91 -14.45
N PRO A 108 -8.72 -3.45 -15.67
CA PRO A 108 -8.34 -2.06 -15.92
C PRO A 108 -9.47 -1.03 -15.71
N ALA A 109 -10.72 -1.46 -15.51
CA ALA A 109 -11.84 -0.55 -15.25
C ALA A 109 -11.90 -0.16 -13.76
N THR A 110 -11.41 -1.02 -12.88
CA THR A 110 -11.39 -0.82 -11.42
C THR A 110 -10.04 -0.34 -10.90
N CYS A 111 -8.94 -0.58 -11.62
CA CYS A 111 -7.60 -0.12 -11.26
C CYS A 111 -6.77 0.16 -12.52
N SER A 112 -5.94 1.19 -12.52
CA SER A 112 -5.10 1.56 -13.67
C SER A 112 -3.65 1.22 -13.38
N VAL A 113 -3.08 0.26 -14.11
CA VAL A 113 -1.67 -0.12 -13.99
C VAL A 113 -0.94 0.24 -15.27
N THR A 114 0.12 1.04 -15.14
CA THR A 114 1.01 1.41 -16.24
C THR A 114 2.36 0.77 -15.99
N CYS A 115 2.76 -0.17 -16.84
CA CYS A 115 4.07 -0.79 -16.75
C CYS A 115 5.14 0.09 -17.40
N GLY A 116 6.37 -0.01 -16.90
CA GLY A 116 7.51 0.68 -17.50
C GLY A 116 7.65 0.35 -18.99
N GLN A 117 8.16 1.31 -19.76
CA GLN A 117 8.33 1.19 -21.22
C GLN A 117 7.03 1.01 -22.02
N GLY A 118 5.87 1.24 -21.40
CA GLY A 118 4.56 1.12 -22.06
C GLY A 118 4.12 -0.33 -22.30
N ALA A 119 4.71 -1.29 -21.57
CA ALA A 119 4.24 -2.66 -21.60
C ALA A 119 2.79 -2.76 -21.07
N ALA A 120 2.05 -3.74 -21.55
CA ALA A 120 0.71 -4.01 -21.05
C ALA A 120 0.78 -4.77 -19.73
N ALA A 121 0.00 -4.33 -18.74
CA ALA A 121 -0.21 -5.10 -17.52
C ALA A 121 -1.03 -6.37 -17.84
N THR A 122 -0.69 -7.47 -17.17
CA THR A 122 -1.43 -8.73 -17.24
C THR A 122 -2.33 -8.84 -16.02
N TYR A 123 -3.63 -9.02 -16.25
CA TYR A 123 -4.65 -9.15 -15.21
C TYR A 123 -5.10 -10.61 -15.12
N ASP A 124 -5.15 -11.18 -13.91
CA ASP A 124 -5.58 -12.57 -13.69
C ASP A 124 -6.98 -12.70 -13.05
N GLY A 125 -7.66 -11.56 -12.87
CA GLY A 125 -8.97 -11.47 -12.21
C GLY A 125 -8.91 -11.22 -10.71
N THR A 126 -7.72 -11.18 -10.11
CA THR A 126 -7.50 -10.75 -8.72
C THR A 126 -6.39 -9.70 -8.63
N SER A 127 -5.33 -9.85 -9.42
CA SER A 127 -4.16 -8.99 -9.40
C SER A 127 -3.74 -8.60 -10.82
N ALA A 128 -2.96 -7.52 -10.91
CA ALA A 128 -2.31 -7.06 -12.12
C ALA A 128 -0.79 -7.11 -11.96
N THR A 129 -0.09 -7.56 -13.00
CA THR A 129 1.36 -7.71 -12.99
C THR A 129 1.99 -7.07 -14.22
N CYS A 130 3.20 -6.53 -14.05
CA CYS A 130 4.03 -6.07 -15.15
C CYS A 130 5.07 -7.12 -15.53
N PRO A 131 5.35 -7.30 -16.83
CA PRO A 131 6.24 -8.36 -17.35
C PRO A 131 7.70 -8.20 -16.91
#